data_AF-F3Z5I9-F1
#
_entry.id   AF-F3Z5I9-F1
#
_cell.length_a   1.000
_cell.length_b   1.000
_cell.length_c   1.000
_cell.angle_alpha   90.00
_cell.angle_beta   90.00
_cell.angle_gamma   90.00
#
_symmetry.space_group_name_H-M   'P 1'
#
loop_
_entity.id
_entity.type
_entity.pdbx_description
1 polymer ?
#
loop_
_entity_poly.entity_id
_entity_poly.type
_entity_poly.pdbx_seq_one_letter_code
_entity_poly.pdbx_strand_id
1 'polypeptide(L)'
;MDPEQHQHGAGCGHDDADRSPEGQSQLLAAAQKTPGSPLPSSFLAKATSFYQNPGIAAGRVHADPVAQRATAAMGAEAMTVGMDVFLGPSALGDTKILAHEASHLDKNSRGVRETGNNNGAGVAITSPAQDSEVAAVSDSDAFMSGAETAPSVE
;
A
#
# COMPACT_ATOMS: atom_id res chain seq x y z
N MET A 1 -18.81 2.52 -51.95
CA MET A 1 -17.52 1.83 -51.77
C MET A 1 -16.82 2.61 -50.69
N ASP A 2 -16.89 2.03 -49.50
CA ASP A 2 -16.77 2.63 -48.17
C ASP A 2 -15.40 3.25 -47.86
N PRO A 3 -15.37 4.38 -47.12
CA PRO A 3 -14.19 4.79 -46.36
C PRO A 3 -14.24 4.19 -44.95
N GLU A 4 -13.05 3.79 -44.47
CA GLU A 4 -12.57 3.97 -43.10
C GLU A 4 -13.47 3.54 -41.93
N GLN A 5 -13.01 2.48 -41.23
CA GLN A 5 -12.77 2.55 -39.78
C GLN A 5 -12.00 1.31 -39.31
N HIS A 6 -10.72 1.51 -38.98
CA HIS A 6 -9.99 0.61 -38.10
C HIS A 6 -10.55 0.76 -36.68
N GLN A 7 -11.53 -0.07 -36.32
CA GLN A 7 -11.98 -0.21 -34.93
C GLN A 7 -10.98 -1.09 -34.18
N HIS A 8 -10.27 -0.50 -33.23
CA HIS A 8 -9.58 -1.25 -32.18
C HIS A 8 -10.65 -1.99 -31.37
N GLY A 9 -10.54 -3.32 -31.33
CA GLY A 9 -11.51 -4.20 -30.67
C GLY A 9 -11.67 -3.89 -29.18
N ALA A 10 -12.88 -4.12 -28.68
CA ALA A 10 -13.28 -3.92 -27.30
C ALA A 10 -12.29 -4.55 -26.31
N GLY A 11 -11.56 -3.72 -25.57
CA GLY A 11 -11.07 -4.10 -24.24
C GLY A 11 -12.29 -4.32 -23.37
N CYS A 12 -12.52 -5.55 -22.92
CA CYS A 12 -13.60 -5.91 -22.01
C CYS A 12 -13.67 -4.90 -20.86
N GLY A 13 -14.86 -4.40 -20.49
CA GLY A 13 -15.09 -3.40 -19.44
C GLY A 13 -14.75 -3.85 -18.00
N HIS A 14 -13.71 -4.66 -17.83
CA HIS A 14 -13.19 -5.13 -16.56
C HIS A 14 -12.45 -4.03 -15.81
N ASP A 15 -11.75 -3.11 -16.51
CA ASP A 15 -11.00 -2.03 -15.84
C ASP A 15 -11.92 -1.03 -15.13
N ASP A 16 -13.10 -0.75 -15.69
CA ASP A 16 -14.09 0.13 -15.04
C ASP A 16 -14.83 -0.58 -13.90
N ALA A 17 -15.08 -1.89 -14.04
CA ALA A 17 -15.68 -2.70 -12.99
C ALA A 17 -14.73 -2.85 -11.79
N ASP A 18 -13.43 -3.03 -12.03
CA ASP A 18 -12.42 -3.13 -10.97
C ASP A 18 -12.26 -1.82 -10.20
N ARG A 19 -12.41 -0.67 -10.87
CA ARG A 19 -12.32 0.67 -10.25
C ARG A 19 -13.61 1.11 -9.55
N SER A 20 -14.69 0.34 -9.68
CA SER A 20 -15.89 0.56 -8.86
C SER A 20 -15.62 0.24 -7.38
N PRO A 21 -16.33 0.84 -6.42
CA PRO A 21 -16.17 0.52 -5.00
C PRO A 21 -16.35 -0.98 -4.70
N GLU A 22 -17.29 -1.64 -5.38
CA GLU A 22 -17.53 -3.08 -5.23
C GLU A 22 -16.37 -3.91 -5.81
N GLY A 23 -15.83 -3.52 -6.96
CA GLY A 23 -14.67 -4.16 -7.59
C GLY A 23 -13.40 -4.04 -6.74
N GLN A 24 -13.13 -2.83 -6.23
CA GLN A 24 -12.02 -2.56 -5.31
C GLN A 24 -12.12 -3.43 -4.05
N SER A 25 -13.32 -3.54 -3.46
CA SER A 25 -13.56 -4.39 -2.28
C SER A 25 -13.23 -5.85 -2.56
N GLN A 26 -13.71 -6.37 -3.70
CA GLN A 26 -13.53 -7.77 -4.09
C GLN A 26 -12.07 -8.08 -4.38
N LEU A 27 -11.38 -7.21 -5.11
CA LEU A 27 -9.96 -7.35 -5.43
C LEU A 27 -9.11 -7.32 -4.17
N LEU A 28 -9.37 -6.39 -3.26
CA LEU A 28 -8.64 -6.34 -1.99
C LEU A 28 -8.90 -7.59 -1.15
N ALA A 29 -10.16 -8.02 -1.01
CA ALA A 29 -10.49 -9.23 -0.27
C ALA A 29 -9.87 -10.50 -0.90
N ALA A 30 -9.67 -10.51 -2.22
CA ALA A 30 -8.92 -11.56 -2.91
C ALA A 30 -7.42 -11.45 -2.63
N ALA A 31 -6.85 -10.25 -2.69
CA ALA A 31 -5.44 -9.99 -2.41
C ALA A 31 -5.06 -10.38 -0.96
N GLN A 32 -5.89 -10.06 0.03
CA GLN A 32 -5.68 -10.45 1.44
C GLN A 32 -5.64 -11.97 1.66
N LYS A 33 -6.24 -12.76 0.75
CA LYS A 33 -6.23 -14.23 0.83
C LYS A 33 -5.00 -14.85 0.16
N THR A 34 -4.24 -14.06 -0.60
CA THR A 34 -2.99 -14.54 -1.20
C THR A 34 -1.93 -14.71 -0.12
N PRO A 35 -0.95 -15.62 -0.30
CA PRO A 35 0.18 -15.70 0.61
C PRO A 35 1.03 -14.43 0.53
N GLY A 36 1.12 -13.68 1.63
CA GLY A 36 2.12 -12.62 1.78
C GLY A 36 3.49 -13.19 2.15
N SER A 37 4.55 -12.40 2.05
CA SER A 37 5.87 -12.70 2.61
C SER A 37 6.18 -11.78 3.80
N PRO A 38 7.06 -12.16 4.73
CA PRO A 38 7.58 -11.19 5.71
C PRO A 38 8.28 -10.02 5.02
N LEU A 39 8.42 -8.90 5.72
CA LEU A 39 9.29 -7.81 5.26
C LEU A 39 10.72 -8.32 5.01
N PRO A 40 11.46 -7.77 4.02
CA PRO A 40 12.86 -8.14 3.77
C PRO A 40 13.68 -8.02 5.06
N SER A 41 14.51 -9.01 5.36
CA SER A 41 15.15 -9.15 6.69
C SER A 41 15.99 -7.94 7.09
N SER A 42 16.77 -7.37 6.16
CA SER A 42 17.58 -6.17 6.41
C SER A 42 16.72 -4.92 6.64
N PHE A 43 15.64 -4.78 5.87
CA PHE A 43 14.66 -3.72 6.05
C PHE A 43 13.98 -3.83 7.41
N LEU A 44 13.49 -5.02 7.76
CA LEU A 44 12.78 -5.27 9.01
C LEU A 44 13.65 -4.95 10.23
N ALA A 45 14.91 -5.41 10.23
CA ALA A 45 15.83 -5.13 11.34
C ALA A 45 16.02 -3.62 11.55
N LYS A 46 16.19 -2.87 10.45
CA LYS A 46 16.32 -1.42 10.51
C LYS A 46 15.01 -0.75 10.95
N ALA A 47 13.87 -1.13 10.37
CA ALA A 47 12.57 -0.58 10.69
C ALA A 47 12.19 -0.79 12.16
N THR A 48 12.41 -1.99 12.70
CA THR A 48 12.14 -2.28 14.12
C THR A 48 12.93 -1.38 15.06
N SER A 49 14.21 -1.12 14.77
CA SER A 49 15.03 -0.18 15.55
C SER A 49 14.54 1.26 15.37
N PHE A 50 14.32 1.68 14.13
CA PHE A 50 13.94 3.02 13.75
C PHE A 50 12.61 3.48 14.39
N TYR A 51 11.60 2.60 14.39
CA TYR A 51 10.31 2.87 15.01
C TYR A 51 10.25 2.51 16.50
N GLN A 52 11.31 1.89 17.04
CA GLN A 52 11.35 1.33 18.38
C GLN A 52 10.15 0.40 18.66
N ASN A 53 9.76 -0.37 17.64
CA ASN A 53 8.54 -1.15 17.65
C ASN A 53 8.74 -2.53 17.00
N PRO A 54 8.78 -3.61 17.79
CA PRO A 54 8.87 -4.97 17.25
C PRO A 54 7.57 -5.45 16.58
N GLY A 55 6.44 -4.76 16.79
CA GLY A 55 5.15 -5.10 16.21
C GLY A 55 5.13 -5.07 14.68
N ILE A 56 6.03 -4.29 14.06
CA ILE A 56 6.21 -4.21 12.60
C ILE A 56 6.53 -5.59 11.99
N ALA A 57 7.18 -6.48 12.75
CA ALA A 57 7.52 -7.83 12.29
C ALA A 57 6.31 -8.71 11.95
N ALA A 58 5.11 -8.34 12.42
CA ALA A 58 3.87 -9.02 12.04
C ALA A 58 3.39 -8.65 10.62
N GLY A 59 3.97 -7.62 10.00
CA GLY A 59 3.60 -7.14 8.68
C GLY A 59 3.84 -8.19 7.57
N ARG A 60 2.91 -8.23 6.60
CA ARG A 60 2.97 -9.12 5.43
C ARG A 60 3.00 -8.30 4.16
N VAL A 61 3.90 -8.63 3.24
CA VAL A 61 4.04 -7.99 1.94
C VAL A 61 3.46 -8.89 0.87
N HIS A 62 2.49 -8.36 0.13
CA HIS A 62 1.83 -8.98 -1.01
C HIS A 62 2.28 -8.28 -2.29
N ALA A 63 2.84 -9.05 -3.21
CA ALA A 63 3.42 -8.54 -4.45
C ALA A 63 3.03 -9.41 -5.66
N ASP A 64 2.13 -10.37 -5.48
CA ASP A 64 1.63 -11.23 -6.54
C ASP A 64 0.66 -10.45 -7.48
N PRO A 65 0.30 -11.02 -8.64
CA PRO A 65 -0.54 -10.32 -9.61
C PRO A 65 -1.91 -9.87 -9.09
N VAL A 66 -2.50 -10.57 -8.11
CA VAL A 66 -3.79 -10.17 -7.52
C VAL A 66 -3.60 -8.93 -6.65
N ALA A 67 -2.55 -8.91 -5.82
CA ALA A 67 -2.17 -7.74 -5.04
C ALA A 67 -1.88 -6.53 -5.93
N GLN A 68 -1.10 -6.70 -6.98
CA GLN A 68 -0.77 -5.62 -7.93
C GLN A 68 -2.02 -5.06 -8.61
N ARG A 69 -2.98 -5.92 -9.01
CA ARG A 69 -4.25 -5.49 -9.58
C ARG A 69 -5.11 -4.72 -8.58
N ALA A 70 -5.17 -5.17 -7.32
CA ALA A 70 -5.88 -4.48 -6.27
C ALA A 70 -5.29 -3.09 -5.99
N THR A 71 -3.96 -2.98 -5.87
CA THR A 71 -3.26 -1.71 -5.69
C THR A 71 -3.49 -0.76 -6.86
N ALA A 72 -3.45 -1.25 -8.10
CA ALA A 72 -3.73 -0.46 -9.30
C ALA A 72 -5.20 0.00 -9.39
N ALA A 73 -6.16 -0.85 -8.99
CA ALA A 73 -7.58 -0.50 -8.95
C ALA A 73 -7.88 0.62 -7.94
N MET A 74 -7.05 0.73 -6.90
CA MET A 74 -7.06 1.81 -5.91
C MET A 74 -6.30 3.07 -6.36
N GLY A 75 -5.64 3.02 -7.52
CA GLY A 75 -4.85 4.13 -8.07
C GLY A 75 -3.55 4.40 -7.31
N ALA A 76 -3.02 3.41 -6.58
CA ALA A 76 -1.85 3.56 -5.73
C ALA A 76 -0.62 2.82 -6.31
N GLU A 77 0.57 3.16 -5.82
CA GLU A 77 1.82 2.43 -6.10
C GLU A 77 2.05 1.33 -5.05
N ALA A 78 1.70 1.61 -3.80
CA ALA A 78 1.62 0.68 -2.69
C ALA A 78 0.47 1.11 -1.77
N MET A 79 0.02 0.20 -0.91
CA MET A 79 -0.95 0.52 0.14
C MET A 79 -0.80 -0.42 1.33
N THR A 80 -1.10 0.08 2.52
CA THR A 80 -1.16 -0.71 3.76
C THR A 80 -2.60 -0.81 4.26
N VAL A 81 -3.07 -2.03 4.50
CA VAL A 81 -4.37 -2.32 5.11
C VAL A 81 -4.16 -3.21 6.33
N GLY A 82 -4.33 -2.65 7.53
CA GLY A 82 -4.02 -3.37 8.76
C GLY A 82 -2.53 -3.73 8.83
N MET A 83 -2.21 -5.03 8.86
CA MET A 83 -0.83 -5.51 8.84
C MET A 83 -0.38 -6.03 7.47
N ASP A 84 -1.18 -5.83 6.42
CA ASP A 84 -0.87 -6.28 5.06
C ASP A 84 -0.46 -5.07 4.19
N VAL A 85 0.69 -5.17 3.54
CA VAL A 85 1.25 -4.21 2.59
C VAL A 85 1.10 -4.79 1.18
N PHE A 86 0.46 -4.07 0.27
CA PHE A 86 0.26 -4.47 -1.11
C PHE A 86 1.12 -3.60 -2.02
N LEU A 87 2.08 -4.21 -2.72
CA LEU A 87 2.99 -3.51 -3.62
C LEU A 87 2.53 -3.67 -5.06
N GLY A 88 2.36 -2.53 -5.75
CA GLY A 88 2.26 -2.47 -7.19
C GLY A 88 3.62 -2.73 -7.86
N PRO A 89 3.64 -2.92 -9.19
CA PRO A 89 4.86 -3.26 -9.93
C PRO A 89 5.99 -2.22 -9.76
N SER A 90 5.65 -0.94 -9.66
CA SER A 90 6.62 0.16 -9.49
C SER A 90 7.23 0.22 -8.08
N ALA A 91 6.55 -0.33 -7.07
CA ALA A 91 7.00 -0.31 -5.69
C ALA A 91 7.89 -1.51 -5.31
N LEU A 92 8.06 -2.48 -6.23
CA LEU A 92 8.88 -3.66 -5.97
C LEU A 92 10.36 -3.29 -5.84
N GLY A 93 10.91 -3.51 -4.63
CA GLY A 93 12.30 -3.20 -4.33
C GLY A 93 12.55 -1.70 -4.03
N ASP A 94 11.52 -0.86 -4.06
CA ASP A 94 11.64 0.54 -3.66
C ASP A 94 11.63 0.62 -2.12
N THR A 95 12.80 0.95 -1.55
CA THR A 95 12.97 1.05 -0.10
C THR A 95 12.25 2.27 0.47
N LYS A 96 12.13 3.36 -0.28
CA LYS A 96 11.46 4.58 0.20
C LYS A 96 9.96 4.34 0.29
N ILE A 97 9.37 3.72 -0.73
CA ILE A 97 7.95 3.33 -0.69
C ILE A 97 7.71 2.34 0.46
N LEU A 98 8.55 1.31 0.61
CA LEU A 98 8.39 0.36 1.71
C LEU A 98 8.56 1.02 3.10
N ALA A 99 9.43 2.03 3.23
CA ALA A 99 9.59 2.83 4.45
C ALA A 99 8.35 3.67 4.76
N HIS A 100 7.71 4.22 3.73
CA HIS A 100 6.42 4.91 3.87
C HIS A 100 5.34 3.94 4.39
N GLU A 101 5.20 2.77 3.76
CA GLU A 101 4.24 1.75 4.22
C GLU A 101 4.54 1.24 5.64
N ALA A 102 5.82 1.18 6.04
CA ALA A 102 6.21 0.77 7.39
C ALA A 102 5.76 1.76 8.49
N SER A 103 5.60 3.06 8.18
CA SER A 103 4.98 4.03 9.11
C SER A 103 3.52 3.65 9.41
N HIS A 104 2.77 3.21 8.41
CA HIS A 104 1.40 2.72 8.63
C HIS A 104 1.40 1.41 9.42
N LEU A 105 2.33 0.49 9.15
CA LEU A 105 2.47 -0.74 9.96
C LEU A 105 2.78 -0.44 11.43
N ASP A 106 3.66 0.54 11.72
CA ASP A 106 3.94 0.96 13.10
C ASP A 106 2.65 1.40 13.79
N LYS A 107 1.90 2.34 13.20
CA LYS A 107 0.64 2.85 13.75
C LYS A 107 -0.42 1.75 13.91
N ASN A 108 -0.61 0.93 12.89
CA ASN A 108 -1.57 -0.16 12.91
C ASN A 108 -1.22 -1.20 13.99
N SER A 109 0.07 -1.52 14.16
CA SER A 109 0.52 -2.44 15.22
C SER A 109 0.32 -1.88 16.64
N ARG A 110 0.30 -0.55 16.79
CA ARG A 110 -0.02 0.14 18.05
C ARG A 110 -1.53 0.34 18.26
N GLY A 111 -2.36 -0.06 17.30
CA GLY A 111 -3.81 0.14 17.33
C GLY A 111 -4.25 1.59 17.11
N VAL A 112 -3.36 2.44 16.57
CA VAL A 112 -3.71 3.79 16.15
C VAL A 112 -4.56 3.68 14.90
N ARG A 113 -5.75 4.28 14.91
CA ARG A 113 -6.60 4.30 13.71
C ARG A 113 -6.12 5.39 12.77
N GLU A 114 -5.79 4.99 11.55
CA GLU A 114 -5.58 5.92 10.45
C GLU A 114 -6.89 6.68 10.16
N THR A 115 -6.82 8.00 10.06
CA THR A 115 -7.97 8.91 9.85
C THR A 115 -8.42 8.95 8.39
N GLY A 116 -8.47 7.79 7.73
CA GLY A 116 -8.93 7.68 6.35
C GLY A 116 -10.45 7.73 6.23
N ASN A 117 -10.94 8.22 5.09
CA ASN A 117 -12.35 8.18 4.76
C ASN A 117 -12.67 6.81 4.14
N ASN A 118 -13.79 6.21 4.54
CA ASN A 118 -14.27 4.99 3.87
C ASN A 118 -14.51 5.29 2.39
N ASN A 119 -13.78 4.62 1.50
CA ASN A 119 -13.89 4.80 0.05
C ASN A 119 -15.10 4.08 -0.57
N GLY A 120 -16.05 3.63 0.24
CA GLY A 120 -17.14 2.75 -0.19
C GLY A 120 -16.73 1.29 -0.39
N ALA A 121 -15.42 0.98 -0.41
CA ALA A 121 -14.88 -0.36 -0.58
C ALA A 121 -14.51 -1.07 0.73
N GLY A 122 -14.95 -0.52 1.87
CA GLY A 122 -14.64 -1.06 3.20
C GLY A 122 -13.21 -0.78 3.69
N VAL A 123 -12.44 0.07 2.97
CA VAL A 123 -11.12 0.54 3.41
C VAL A 123 -11.13 2.04 3.59
N ALA A 124 -10.44 2.48 4.64
CA ALA A 124 -10.13 3.87 4.86
C ALA A 124 -9.01 4.26 3.88
N ILE A 125 -9.34 5.00 2.82
CA ILE A 125 -8.32 5.64 1.99
C ILE A 125 -7.92 6.94 2.71
N THR A 126 -6.65 7.03 3.06
CA THR A 126 -6.02 8.23 3.58
C THR A 126 -5.76 9.20 2.43
N SER A 127 -6.06 10.48 2.64
CA SER A 127 -5.75 11.54 1.67
C SER A 127 -4.38 12.13 1.96
N PRO A 128 -3.62 12.64 0.97
CA PRO A 128 -2.25 13.12 1.16
C PRO A 128 -2.06 14.23 2.22
N ALA A 129 -3.14 14.94 2.58
CA ALA A 129 -3.13 15.99 3.59
C ALA A 129 -3.43 15.50 5.02
N GLN A 130 -3.68 14.20 5.22
CA GLN A 130 -3.89 13.62 6.54
C GLN A 130 -2.55 13.53 7.29
N ASP A 131 -2.60 13.71 8.61
CA ASP A 131 -1.39 13.63 9.46
C ASP A 131 -0.67 12.29 9.32
N SER A 132 -1.41 11.22 9.03
CA SER A 132 -0.84 9.89 8.79
C SER A 132 0.11 9.86 7.60
N GLU A 133 -0.29 10.46 6.47
CA GLU A 133 0.46 10.54 5.23
C GLU A 133 1.67 11.48 5.36
N VAL A 134 1.48 12.63 6.02
CA VAL A 134 2.57 13.58 6.29
C VAL A 134 3.66 12.92 7.14
N ALA A 135 3.25 12.20 8.20
CA ALA A 135 4.18 11.43 9.02
C ALA A 135 4.86 10.31 8.22
N ALA A 136 4.12 9.57 7.37
CA ALA A 136 4.70 8.51 6.54
C ALA A 136 5.73 9.04 5.54
N VAL A 137 5.49 10.20 4.93
CA VAL A 137 6.48 10.88 4.07
C VAL A 137 7.71 11.27 4.89
N SER A 138 7.53 11.95 6.02
CA SER A 138 8.62 12.38 6.90
C SER A 138 9.47 11.21 7.39
N ASP A 139 8.83 10.12 7.81
CA ASP A 139 9.51 8.91 8.26
C ASP A 139 10.26 8.23 7.13
N SER A 140 9.67 8.16 5.93
CA SER A 140 10.35 7.58 4.76
C SER A 140 11.62 8.36 4.38
N ASP A 141 11.58 9.70 4.42
CA ASP A 141 12.73 10.55 4.15
C ASP A 141 13.81 10.41 5.23
N ALA A 142 13.41 10.40 6.50
CA ALA A 142 14.31 10.14 7.64
C ALA A 142 14.96 8.74 7.54
N PHE A 143 14.18 7.71 7.21
CA PHE A 143 14.67 6.36 7.02
C PHE A 143 15.71 6.29 5.89
N MET A 144 15.44 6.96 4.77
CA MET A 144 16.35 7.01 3.62
C MET A 144 17.62 7.81 3.90
N SER A 145 17.55 8.87 4.72
CA SER A 145 18.74 9.62 5.16
C SER A 145 19.58 8.89 6.21
N GLY A 146 19.07 7.79 6.79
CA GLY A 146 19.78 6.99 7.77
C GLY A 146 19.63 7.49 9.21
N ALA A 147 18.56 8.22 9.51
CA ALA A 147 18.22 8.61 10.88
C ALA A 147 18.04 7.36 11.78
N GLU A 148 18.39 7.51 13.06
CA GLU A 148 18.32 6.41 14.03
C GLU A 148 16.89 6.15 14.52
N THR A 149 16.06 7.20 14.58
CA THR A 149 14.69 7.16 15.10
C THR A 149 13.73 7.86 14.13
N ALA A 150 12.50 7.34 14.04
CA ALA A 150 11.43 7.94 13.25
C ALA A 150 10.96 9.28 13.86
N PRO A 151 10.80 10.34 13.05
CA PRO A 151 10.16 11.58 13.49
C PRO A 151 8.77 11.39 14.14
N SER A 152 8.03 10.36 13.72
CA SER A 152 6.72 10.02 14.32
C SER A 152 6.77 9.37 15.71
N VAL A 153 7.96 8.99 16.18
CA VAL A 153 8.18 8.39 17.52
C VAL A 153 8.55 9.46 18.56
N GLU A 154 9.00 10.64 18.14
CA GLU A 154 9.43 11.74 19.01
C GLU A 154 8.27 12.55 19.63
#